data_AF-A0A3B8Q5W3-F1
#
_entry.id   AF-A0A3B8Q5W3-F1
#
_cell.length_a   1.000
_cell.length_b   1.000
_cell.length_c   1.000
_cell.angle_alpha   90.00
_cell.angle_beta   90.00
_cell.angle_gamma   90.00
#
_symmetry.space_group_name_H-M   'P 1'
#
loop_
_entity.id
_entity.type
_entity.pdbx_description
1 polymer ?
#
loop_
_entity_poly.entity_id
_entity_poly.type
_entity_poly.pdbx_seq_one_letter_code
_entity_poly.pdbx_strand_id
1 'polypeptide(L)'
;ASLRYRKAELAALFEEKRALLSELLGSEVALEMPAILAEAPGSRNGAAYLSVPEAKRAAVRAIHERYRAAVGRIRAESFGSLSEDDVQKLDTLRKEQRSALAGLLTTDELTDFDLGTSNLAGWLKSQFRGAALTQEELRSVFRRFQGSIDAASLAVLGEGLDLGKASAELLATGGPAEELFGEARTAELRRARDPIYRMYQAAFVRAGIPDEVLNQVYEVQRAAIQDSNRRIYDSATSVQERQRLMEESQETARKSLRDVVGEEAFQRLVEGGTLPFLRVGRSKSTPP
;
A
#
# COMPACT_ATOMS: atom_id res chain seq x y z
N ALA A 1 23.93 -20.12 -12.43
CA ALA A 1 24.42 -20.51 -11.09
C ALA A 1 25.76 -19.84 -10.70
N SER A 2 26.76 -19.75 -11.60
CA SER A 2 28.13 -19.29 -11.25
C SER A 2 28.26 -17.83 -10.78
N LEU A 3 27.48 -16.90 -11.33
CA LEU A 3 27.58 -15.47 -11.01
C LEU A 3 27.08 -15.13 -9.59
N ARG A 4 26.08 -15.86 -9.08
CA ARG A 4 25.54 -15.64 -7.72
C ARG A 4 26.47 -16.18 -6.64
N TYR A 5 27.05 -17.36 -6.87
CA TYR A 5 28.05 -17.96 -5.98
C TYR A 5 29.28 -17.04 -5.84
N ARG A 6 29.80 -16.54 -6.97
CA ARG A 6 30.93 -15.60 -6.99
C ARG A 6 30.65 -14.28 -6.26
N LYS A 7 29.40 -13.79 -6.31
CA LYS A 7 29.00 -12.59 -5.54
C LYS A 7 28.97 -12.84 -4.03
N ALA A 8 28.48 -14.00 -3.59
CA ALA A 8 28.46 -14.37 -2.18
C ALA A 8 29.87 -14.55 -1.60
N GLU A 9 30.76 -15.18 -2.37
CA GLU A 9 32.17 -15.38 -2.03
C GLU A 9 32.94 -14.04 -1.96
N LEU A 10 32.70 -13.14 -2.92
CA LEU A 10 33.25 -11.77 -2.89
C LEU A 10 32.75 -10.96 -1.69
N ALA A 11 31.49 -11.12 -1.28
CA ALA A 11 30.96 -10.44 -0.10
C ALA A 11 31.60 -10.95 1.19
N ALA A 12 31.80 -12.26 1.33
CA ALA A 12 32.48 -12.86 2.48
C ALA A 12 33.93 -12.38 2.58
N LEU A 13 34.68 -12.40 1.47
CA LEU A 13 36.06 -11.88 1.41
C LEU A 13 36.14 -10.38 1.73
N PHE A 14 35.12 -9.60 1.37
CA PHE A 14 35.08 -8.17 1.68
C PHE A 14 34.87 -7.92 3.17
N GLU A 15 34.01 -8.70 3.82
CA GLU A 15 33.82 -8.65 5.28
C GLU A 15 35.07 -9.10 6.05
N GLU A 16 35.70 -10.19 5.62
CA GLU A 16 36.98 -10.64 6.20
C GLU A 16 38.06 -9.57 6.07
N LYS A 17 38.16 -8.93 4.90
CA LYS A 17 39.10 -7.82 4.68
C LYS A 17 38.79 -6.62 5.58
N ARG A 18 37.52 -6.27 5.76
CA ARG A 18 37.11 -5.16 6.64
C ARG A 18 37.41 -5.47 8.10
N ALA A 19 37.08 -6.68 8.57
CA ALA A 19 37.33 -7.13 9.93
C ALA A 19 38.84 -7.12 10.25
N LEU A 20 39.66 -7.67 9.36
CA LEU A 20 41.11 -7.75 9.52
C LEU A 20 41.75 -6.36 9.49
N LEU A 21 41.26 -5.44 8.65
CA LEU A 21 41.72 -4.05 8.63
C LEU A 21 41.28 -3.29 9.88
N SER A 22 40.09 -3.54 10.40
CA SER A 22 39.64 -2.94 11.66
C SER A 22 40.45 -3.44 12.86
N GLU A 23 40.84 -4.71 12.85
CA GLU A 23 41.72 -5.32 13.86
C GLU A 23 43.14 -4.73 13.81
N LEU A 24 43.71 -4.58 12.61
CA LEU A 24 45.07 -4.05 12.43
C LEU A 24 45.19 -2.54 12.72
N LEU A 25 44.15 -1.76 12.43
CA LEU A 25 44.19 -0.31 12.55
C LEU A 25 43.55 0.21 13.84
N GLY A 26 42.89 -0.66 14.62
CA GLY A 26 42.21 -0.30 15.86
C GLY A 26 41.02 0.67 15.66
N SER A 27 40.57 0.85 14.41
CA SER A 27 39.49 1.76 14.02
C SER A 27 38.71 1.17 12.86
N GLU A 28 37.39 1.35 12.82
CA GLU A 28 36.57 0.90 11.70
C GLU A 28 36.98 1.62 10.40
N VAL A 29 37.50 0.85 9.45
CA VAL A 29 37.84 1.36 8.11
C VAL A 29 36.61 1.32 7.22
N ALA A 30 36.18 2.49 6.76
CA ALA A 30 35.16 2.61 5.72
C ALA A 30 35.76 2.19 4.37
N LEU A 31 35.62 0.91 4.03
CA LEU A 31 35.95 0.41 2.70
C LEU A 31 34.79 0.65 1.75
N GLU A 32 35.06 1.29 0.61
CA GLU A 32 34.08 1.41 -0.46
C GLU A 32 33.73 0.03 -1.03
N MET A 33 32.42 -0.24 -1.12
CA MET A 33 31.91 -1.52 -1.58
C MET A 33 32.10 -1.66 -3.11
N PRO A 34 32.67 -2.78 -3.60
CA PRO A 34 32.80 -3.04 -5.03
C PRO A 34 31.46 -2.94 -5.77
N ALA A 35 31.43 -2.30 -6.93
CA ALA A 35 30.23 -2.11 -7.75
C ALA A 35 29.55 -3.44 -8.17
N ILE A 36 30.29 -4.54 -8.21
CA ILE A 36 29.76 -5.90 -8.47
C ILE A 36 28.87 -6.41 -7.31
N LEU A 37 29.18 -5.98 -6.08
CA LEU A 37 28.42 -6.28 -4.86
C LEU A 37 27.33 -5.23 -4.59
N ALA A 38 27.47 -4.02 -5.12
CA ALA A 38 26.39 -3.04 -5.13
C ALA A 38 25.23 -3.55 -6.00
N GLU A 39 24.05 -3.74 -5.41
CA GLU A 39 22.84 -3.88 -6.21
C GLU A 39 22.56 -2.54 -6.90
N ALA A 40 22.23 -2.60 -8.20
CA ALA A 40 21.76 -1.42 -8.90
C ALA A 40 20.58 -0.80 -8.13
N PRO A 41 20.52 0.54 -7.99
CA PRO A 41 19.47 1.22 -7.23
C PRO A 41 18.03 0.96 -7.72
N GLY A 42 17.86 0.29 -8.87
CA GLY A 42 16.57 -0.21 -9.40
C GLY A 42 16.24 -1.68 -9.11
N SER A 43 17.05 -2.41 -8.31
CA SER A 43 16.71 -3.76 -7.85
C SER A 43 15.47 -3.73 -6.96
N ARG A 44 14.62 -4.79 -7.01
CA ARG A 44 13.44 -4.96 -6.15
C ARG A 44 13.72 -4.75 -4.66
N ASN A 45 14.96 -5.01 -4.22
CA ASN A 45 15.40 -4.85 -2.83
C ASN A 45 16.47 -3.77 -2.63
N GLY A 46 16.91 -3.09 -3.71
CA GLY A 46 18.00 -2.12 -3.64
C GLY A 46 17.72 -1.00 -2.64
N ALA A 47 16.50 -0.47 -2.66
CA ALA A 47 16.04 0.54 -1.71
C ALA A 47 15.99 0.04 -0.25
N ALA A 48 15.69 -1.24 -0.02
CA ALA A 48 15.65 -1.84 1.30
C ALA A 48 17.04 -2.04 1.93
N TYR A 49 18.07 -2.24 1.09
CA TYR A 49 19.45 -2.29 1.59
C TYR A 49 20.02 -0.90 1.87
N LEU A 50 19.50 0.14 1.23
CA LEU A 50 19.93 1.52 1.47
C LEU A 50 19.41 2.08 2.81
N SER A 51 18.29 1.56 3.32
CA SER A 51 17.77 1.92 4.64
C SER A 51 18.56 1.29 5.80
N VAL A 52 19.49 0.38 5.52
CA VAL A 52 20.36 -0.25 6.53
C VAL A 52 21.68 0.54 6.64
N PRO A 53 22.23 0.73 7.87
CA PRO A 53 23.52 1.38 8.06
C PRO A 53 24.63 0.73 7.23
N GLU A 54 25.51 1.54 6.65
CA GLU A 54 26.53 1.08 5.70
C GLU A 54 27.37 -0.07 6.20
N ALA A 55 27.82 0.02 7.46
CA ALA A 55 28.62 -0.99 8.14
C ALA A 55 27.92 -2.37 8.22
N LYS A 56 26.58 -2.40 8.23
CA LYS A 56 25.78 -3.64 8.36
C LYS A 56 25.22 -4.14 7.03
N ARG A 57 25.28 -3.34 5.96
CA ARG A 57 24.63 -3.67 4.68
C ARG A 57 25.16 -4.97 4.06
N ALA A 58 26.45 -5.24 4.16
CA ALA A 58 27.06 -6.42 3.53
C ALA A 58 26.69 -7.70 4.31
N ALA A 59 26.77 -7.69 5.64
CA ALA A 59 26.24 -8.75 6.50
C ALA A 59 24.72 -9.02 6.28
N VAL A 60 23.87 -7.99 6.23
CA VAL A 60 22.43 -8.16 5.93
C VAL A 60 22.20 -8.76 4.54
N ARG A 61 22.93 -8.30 3.52
CA ARG A 61 22.86 -8.88 2.17
C ARG A 61 23.25 -10.36 2.16
N ALA A 62 24.32 -10.73 2.87
CA ALA A 62 24.78 -12.11 2.95
C ALA A 62 23.71 -13.03 3.57
N ILE A 63 23.08 -12.59 4.68
CA ILE A 63 21.97 -13.32 5.31
C ILE A 63 20.79 -13.48 4.33
N HIS A 64 20.41 -12.41 3.65
CA HIS A 64 19.28 -12.43 2.74
C HIS A 64 19.53 -13.29 1.48
N GLU A 65 20.74 -13.26 0.91
CA GLU A 65 21.10 -14.10 -0.23
C GLU A 65 21.16 -15.59 0.14
N ARG A 66 21.67 -15.93 1.34
CA ARG A 66 21.63 -17.30 1.86
C ARG A 66 20.20 -17.81 1.98
N TYR A 67 19.31 -17.01 2.56
CA TYR A 67 17.89 -17.34 2.66
C TYR A 67 17.26 -17.57 1.27
N ARG A 68 17.48 -16.65 0.33
CA ARG A 68 16.96 -16.78 -1.04
C ARG A 68 17.48 -18.02 -1.77
N ALA A 69 18.75 -18.37 -1.58
CA ALA A 69 19.33 -19.58 -2.14
C ALA A 69 18.72 -20.86 -1.53
N ALA A 70 18.41 -20.86 -0.23
CA ALA A 70 17.75 -21.97 0.44
C ALA A 70 16.30 -22.13 -0.03
N VAL A 71 15.51 -21.03 -0.05
CA VAL A 71 14.14 -21.03 -0.57
C VAL A 71 14.09 -21.44 -2.04
N GLY A 72 15.06 -20.98 -2.85
CA GLY A 72 15.16 -21.34 -4.26
C GLY A 72 15.41 -22.83 -4.49
N ARG A 73 16.19 -23.48 -3.61
CA ARG A 73 16.42 -24.94 -3.66
C ARG A 73 15.16 -25.72 -3.34
N ILE A 74 14.49 -25.40 -2.23
CA ILE A 74 13.23 -26.05 -1.85
C ILE A 74 12.20 -25.92 -2.99
N ARG A 75 11.99 -24.71 -3.53
CA ARG A 75 11.03 -24.51 -4.63
C ARG A 75 11.40 -25.25 -5.92
N ALA A 76 12.69 -25.42 -6.20
CA ALA A 76 13.16 -26.17 -7.36
C ALA A 76 12.95 -27.68 -7.16
N GLU A 77 13.13 -28.18 -5.94
CA GLU A 77 12.91 -29.57 -5.54
C GLU A 77 11.42 -29.93 -5.49
N SER A 78 10.55 -28.98 -5.14
CA SER A 78 9.09 -29.18 -5.08
C SER A 78 8.40 -29.18 -6.45
N PHE A 79 9.12 -29.03 -7.57
CA PHE A 79 8.59 -29.07 -8.96
C PHE A 79 7.26 -28.30 -9.17
N GLY A 80 7.08 -27.16 -8.50
CA GLY A 80 5.90 -26.30 -8.65
C GLY A 80 4.73 -26.59 -7.69
N SER A 81 4.78 -27.64 -6.88
CA SER A 81 3.78 -27.92 -5.83
C SER A 81 4.45 -28.12 -4.48
N LEU A 82 4.24 -27.20 -3.55
CA LEU A 82 4.83 -27.28 -2.21
C LEU A 82 4.08 -28.33 -1.38
N SER A 83 4.82 -29.28 -0.82
CA SER A 83 4.30 -30.21 0.19
C SER A 83 4.17 -29.53 1.55
N GLU A 84 3.43 -30.15 2.48
CA GLU A 84 3.34 -29.66 3.87
C GLU A 84 4.72 -29.59 4.55
N ASP A 85 5.61 -30.53 4.25
CA ASP A 85 6.99 -30.54 4.74
C ASP A 85 7.82 -29.37 4.16
N ASP A 86 7.63 -29.05 2.87
CA ASP A 86 8.27 -27.88 2.26
C ASP A 86 7.79 -26.57 2.90
N VAL A 87 6.51 -26.49 3.26
CA VAL A 87 5.95 -25.32 3.97
C VAL A 87 6.59 -25.15 5.34
N GLN A 88 6.73 -26.24 6.11
CA GLN A 88 7.39 -26.20 7.43
C GLN A 88 8.87 -25.81 7.33
N LYS A 89 9.60 -26.33 6.33
CA LYS A 89 10.99 -25.94 6.07
C LYS A 89 11.11 -24.46 5.71
N LEU A 90 10.21 -23.95 4.87
CA LEU A 90 10.18 -22.53 4.50
C LEU A 90 9.88 -21.61 5.70
N ASP A 91 8.99 -22.03 6.61
CA ASP A 91 8.69 -21.31 7.84
C ASP A 91 9.90 -21.27 8.79
N THR A 92 10.56 -22.42 8.98
CA THR A 92 11.78 -22.52 9.80
C THR A 92 12.88 -21.61 9.25
N LEU A 93 13.16 -21.68 7.94
CA LEU A 93 14.14 -20.81 7.28
C LEU A 93 13.82 -19.32 7.45
N ARG A 94 12.54 -18.94 7.46
CA ARG A 94 12.12 -17.55 7.67
C ARG A 94 12.40 -17.10 9.11
N LYS A 95 12.06 -17.93 10.09
CA LYS A 95 12.33 -17.65 11.51
C LYS A 95 13.83 -17.54 11.78
N GLU A 96 14.63 -18.43 11.20
CA GLU A 96 16.10 -18.36 11.26
C GLU A 96 16.65 -17.07 10.64
N GLN A 97 16.17 -16.70 9.45
CA GLN A 97 16.56 -15.45 8.80
C GLN A 97 16.22 -14.23 9.69
N ARG A 98 15.00 -14.19 10.22
CA ARG A 98 14.52 -13.09 11.08
C ARG A 98 15.35 -12.99 12.36
N SER A 99 15.66 -14.12 13.00
CA SER A 99 16.52 -14.19 14.18
C SER A 99 17.93 -13.69 13.88
N ALA A 100 18.53 -14.13 12.76
CA ALA A 100 19.85 -13.68 12.32
C ALA A 100 19.89 -12.17 12.03
N LEU A 101 18.82 -11.62 11.43
CA LEU A 101 18.71 -10.18 11.19
C LEU A 101 18.50 -9.40 12.50
N ALA A 102 17.68 -9.91 13.43
CA ALA A 102 17.44 -9.29 14.74
C ALA A 102 18.70 -9.26 15.63
N GLY A 103 19.65 -10.18 15.43
CA GLY A 103 20.95 -10.14 16.10
C GLY A 103 21.89 -9.04 15.59
N LEU A 104 21.62 -8.48 14.40
CA LEU A 104 22.48 -7.48 13.74
C LEU A 104 21.83 -6.08 13.69
N LEU A 105 20.51 -6.03 13.52
CA LEU A 105 19.73 -4.82 13.34
C LEU A 105 18.97 -4.47 14.63
N THR A 106 18.79 -3.16 14.88
CA THR A 106 17.82 -2.72 15.89
C THR A 106 16.39 -3.07 15.47
N THR A 107 15.44 -3.04 16.39
CA THR A 107 14.03 -3.32 16.09
C THR A 107 13.47 -2.39 15.01
N ASP A 108 13.87 -1.11 15.01
CA ASP A 108 13.44 -0.14 14.00
C ASP A 108 14.13 -0.37 12.65
N GLU A 109 15.43 -0.68 12.64
CA GLU A 109 16.17 -1.04 11.43
C GLU A 109 15.61 -2.30 10.76
N LEU A 110 15.23 -3.30 11.57
CA LEU A 110 14.59 -4.52 11.09
C LEU A 110 13.21 -4.24 10.49
N THR A 111 12.43 -3.35 11.12
CA THR A 111 11.11 -2.95 10.62
C THR A 111 11.23 -2.23 9.27
N ASP A 112 12.20 -1.33 9.11
CA ASP A 112 12.45 -0.64 7.83
C ASP A 112 12.91 -1.60 6.74
N PHE A 113 13.78 -2.55 7.08
CA PHE A 113 14.20 -3.59 6.15
C PHE A 113 13.02 -4.49 5.73
N ASP A 114 12.17 -4.90 6.68
CA ASP A 114 10.96 -5.67 6.42
C ASP A 114 9.97 -4.88 5.54
N LEU A 115 9.81 -3.57 5.76
CA LEU A 115 8.98 -2.68 4.93
C LEU A 115 9.48 -2.55 3.48
N GLY A 116 10.77 -2.75 3.25
CA GLY A 116 11.38 -2.74 1.93
C GLY A 116 11.32 -4.09 1.21
N THR A 117 11.25 -5.20 1.95
CA THR A 117 11.41 -6.56 1.40
C THR A 117 10.13 -7.41 1.44
N SER A 118 9.20 -7.10 2.36
CA SER A 118 7.99 -7.90 2.60
C SER A 118 6.89 -7.65 1.56
N ASN A 119 6.20 -8.73 1.19
CA ASN A 119 4.99 -8.65 0.35
C ASN A 119 3.86 -7.89 1.06
N LEU A 120 3.76 -7.98 2.40
CA LEU A 120 2.77 -7.23 3.16
C LEU A 120 2.98 -5.72 3.00
N ALA A 121 4.23 -5.26 3.02
CA ALA A 121 4.54 -3.84 2.86
C ALA A 121 4.16 -3.35 1.45
N GLY A 122 4.38 -4.18 0.42
CA GLY A 122 3.87 -3.91 -0.93
C GLY A 122 2.35 -3.84 -0.98
N TRP A 123 1.67 -4.77 -0.30
CA TRP A 123 0.21 -4.75 -0.18
C TRP A 123 -0.29 -3.50 0.54
N LEU A 124 0.25 -3.16 1.71
CA LEU A 124 -0.09 -1.95 2.47
C LEU A 124 0.10 -0.69 1.61
N LYS A 125 1.25 -0.54 0.95
CA LYS A 125 1.51 0.58 0.03
C LYS A 125 0.47 0.65 -1.10
N SER A 126 0.00 -0.49 -1.60
CA SER A 126 -1.05 -0.52 -2.62
C SER A 126 -2.45 -0.20 -2.06
N GLN A 127 -2.74 -0.65 -0.83
CA GLN A 127 -4.01 -0.38 -0.13
C GLN A 127 -4.19 1.11 0.16
N PHE A 128 -3.10 1.81 0.44
CA PHE A 128 -3.11 3.24 0.73
C PHE A 128 -2.65 4.09 -0.46
N ARG A 129 -2.70 3.53 -1.68
CA ARG A 129 -2.31 4.25 -2.89
C ARG A 129 -3.26 5.43 -3.14
N GLY A 130 -2.75 6.65 -3.01
CA GLY A 130 -3.52 7.89 -3.11
C GLY A 130 -3.71 8.59 -1.75
N ALA A 131 -3.47 7.88 -0.65
CA ALA A 131 -3.27 8.49 0.66
C ALA A 131 -1.78 8.73 0.86
N ALA A 132 -1.39 9.95 1.22
CA ALA A 132 -0.02 10.25 1.64
C ALA A 132 0.20 9.70 3.05
N LEU A 133 0.42 8.39 3.17
CA LEU A 133 0.89 7.79 4.42
C LEU A 133 2.30 8.29 4.72
N THR A 134 2.51 8.72 5.96
CA THR A 134 3.86 8.98 6.45
C THR A 134 4.59 7.65 6.71
N GLN A 135 5.92 7.71 6.79
CA GLN A 135 6.73 6.54 7.11
C GLN A 135 6.40 5.98 8.51
N GLU A 136 6.07 6.86 9.46
CA GLU A 136 5.67 6.46 10.81
C GLU A 136 4.32 5.74 10.82
N GLU A 137 3.34 6.24 10.07
CA GLU A 137 2.03 5.60 9.94
C GLU A 137 2.16 4.21 9.32
N LEU A 138 3.00 4.08 8.29
CA LEU A 138 3.28 2.80 7.66
C LEU A 138 3.97 1.82 8.62
N ARG A 139 4.94 2.27 9.42
CA ARG A 139 5.59 1.45 10.46
C ARG A 139 4.60 0.98 11.51
N SER A 140 3.71 1.85 11.98
CA SER A 140 2.71 1.51 13.02
C SER A 140 1.72 0.46 12.53
N VAL A 141 1.20 0.62 11.31
CA VAL A 141 0.32 -0.39 10.69
C VAL A 141 1.09 -1.68 10.45
N PHE A 142 2.31 -1.61 9.93
CA PHE A 142 3.11 -2.80 9.69
C PHE A 142 3.39 -3.59 10.97
N ARG A 143 3.75 -2.94 12.08
CA ARG A 143 3.93 -3.59 13.39
C ARG A 143 2.65 -4.23 13.90
N ARG A 144 1.50 -3.57 13.75
CA ARG A 144 0.17 -4.11 14.13
C ARG A 144 -0.13 -5.42 13.40
N PHE A 145 0.19 -5.49 12.10
CA PHE A 145 -0.03 -6.67 11.27
C PHE A 145 1.14 -7.67 11.31
N GLN A 146 2.28 -7.32 11.91
CA GLN A 146 3.46 -8.19 11.98
C GLN A 146 3.16 -9.50 12.73
N GLY A 147 2.33 -9.46 13.77
CA GLY A 147 1.84 -10.68 14.44
C GLY A 147 1.00 -11.57 13.52
N SER A 148 0.27 -10.97 12.57
CA SER A 148 -0.45 -11.71 11.54
C SER A 148 0.49 -12.20 10.42
N ILE A 149 1.67 -11.62 10.22
CA ILE A 149 2.69 -12.14 9.27
C ILE A 149 3.24 -13.47 9.78
N ASP A 150 3.55 -13.57 11.07
CA ASP A 150 4.06 -14.80 11.66
C ASP A 150 3.02 -15.94 11.59
N ALA A 151 1.73 -15.61 11.64
CA ALA A 151 0.62 -16.57 11.48
C ALA A 151 0.28 -16.87 10.00
N ALA A 152 0.21 -15.85 9.14
CA ALA A 152 -0.12 -15.96 7.71
C ALA A 152 1.01 -16.56 6.87
N SER A 153 2.18 -16.72 7.48
CA SER A 153 3.32 -17.45 6.93
C SER A 153 2.99 -18.89 6.51
N LEU A 154 1.95 -19.48 7.12
CA LEU A 154 1.38 -20.78 6.78
C LEU A 154 0.68 -20.81 5.39
N ALA A 155 0.38 -19.65 4.81
CA ALA A 155 -0.45 -19.55 3.60
C ALA A 155 0.28 -19.17 2.33
N VAL A 156 1.42 -19.81 2.12
CA VAL A 156 1.93 -20.01 0.75
C VAL A 156 0.98 -20.94 -0.05
N LEU A 157 -0.02 -21.56 0.60
CA LEU A 157 -1.03 -22.47 0.04
C LEU A 157 -2.48 -21.91 -0.01
N GLY A 158 -2.68 -20.60 -0.12
CA GLY A 158 -3.96 -20.06 -0.62
C GLY A 158 -5.08 -19.71 0.38
N GLU A 159 -4.89 -19.81 1.70
CA GLU A 159 -5.96 -19.49 2.68
C GLU A 159 -5.69 -18.39 3.74
N GLY A 160 -4.46 -17.95 3.97
CA GLY A 160 -4.10 -17.37 5.29
C GLY A 160 -3.90 -15.86 5.39
N LEU A 161 -4.30 -15.06 4.41
CA LEU A 161 -4.74 -13.70 4.72
C LEU A 161 -5.74 -13.33 3.64
N ASP A 162 -7.02 -13.30 3.99
CA ASP A 162 -8.00 -12.66 3.13
C ASP A 162 -7.69 -11.16 3.14
N LEU A 163 -6.87 -10.75 2.17
CA LEU A 163 -6.42 -9.37 2.00
C LEU A 163 -7.62 -8.42 1.84
N GLY A 164 -8.77 -8.91 1.36
CA GLY A 164 -10.01 -8.16 1.32
C GLY A 164 -10.55 -7.89 2.72
N LYS A 165 -10.70 -8.94 3.54
CA LYS A 165 -11.15 -8.81 4.94
C LYS A 165 -10.19 -8.01 5.80
N ALA A 166 -8.89 -8.28 5.72
CA ALA A 166 -7.88 -7.54 6.47
C ALA A 166 -7.89 -6.04 6.12
N SER A 167 -8.13 -5.70 4.84
CA SER A 167 -8.31 -4.31 4.44
C SER A 167 -9.59 -3.69 4.97
N ALA A 168 -10.70 -4.45 5.01
CA ALA A 168 -11.99 -3.96 5.48
C ALA A 168 -11.96 -3.72 6.99
N GLU A 169 -11.38 -4.65 7.75
CA GLU A 169 -11.19 -4.55 9.20
C GLU A 169 -10.30 -3.38 9.58
N LEU A 170 -9.18 -3.18 8.86
CA LEU A 170 -8.23 -2.10 9.14
C LEU A 170 -8.92 -0.74 9.19
N LEU A 171 -9.79 -0.46 8.23
CA LEU A 171 -10.45 0.83 8.07
C LEU A 171 -11.90 0.84 8.56
N ALA A 172 -12.38 -0.23 9.20
CA ALA A 172 -13.71 -0.27 9.78
C ALA A 172 -13.88 0.82 10.86
N THR A 173 -15.13 1.22 11.13
CA THR A 173 -15.45 2.07 12.29
C THR A 173 -15.14 1.29 13.57
N GLY A 174 -14.43 1.90 14.50
CA GLY A 174 -13.85 1.22 15.67
C GLY A 174 -12.71 0.25 15.34
N GLY A 175 -12.19 0.26 14.12
CA GLY A 175 -11.13 -0.64 13.66
C GLY A 175 -9.71 -0.17 14.04
N PRO A 176 -8.69 -0.98 13.73
CA PRO A 176 -7.30 -0.69 14.10
C PRO A 176 -6.76 0.63 13.56
N ALA A 177 -7.24 1.13 12.41
CA ALA A 177 -6.82 2.43 11.91
C ALA A 177 -7.32 3.59 12.78
N GLU A 178 -8.55 3.51 13.32
CA GLU A 178 -9.06 4.55 14.22
C GLU A 178 -8.29 4.56 15.54
N GLU A 179 -7.94 3.40 16.06
CA GLU A 179 -7.06 3.28 17.25
C GLU A 179 -5.66 3.87 17.00
N LEU A 180 -5.09 3.64 15.81
CA LEU A 180 -3.73 4.03 15.47
C LEU A 180 -3.59 5.51 15.06
N PHE A 181 -4.58 6.04 14.34
CA PHE A 181 -4.49 7.34 13.68
C PHE A 181 -5.55 8.35 14.14
N GLY A 182 -6.54 7.89 14.91
CA GLY A 182 -7.73 8.66 15.23
C GLY A 182 -8.76 8.67 14.10
N GLU A 183 -9.95 9.14 14.44
CA GLU A 183 -11.13 9.14 13.55
C GLU A 183 -10.90 10.01 12.30
N ALA A 184 -10.40 11.24 12.48
CA ALA A 184 -10.22 12.20 11.39
C ALA A 184 -9.26 11.68 10.30
N ARG A 185 -8.09 11.19 10.72
CA ARG A 185 -7.10 10.64 9.79
C ARG A 185 -7.60 9.35 9.14
N THR A 186 -8.31 8.51 9.88
CA THR A 186 -8.91 7.29 9.30
C THR A 186 -9.97 7.63 8.25
N ALA A 187 -10.78 8.67 8.46
CA ALA A 187 -11.74 9.15 7.47
C ALA A 187 -11.06 9.67 6.21
N GLU A 188 -9.92 10.35 6.32
CA GLU A 188 -9.08 10.71 5.15
C GLU A 188 -8.58 9.47 4.40
N LEU A 189 -8.03 8.49 5.11
CA LEU A 189 -7.53 7.26 4.50
C LEU A 189 -8.65 6.48 3.79
N ARG A 190 -9.87 6.45 4.34
CA ARG A 190 -11.05 5.87 3.68
C ARG A 190 -11.39 6.61 2.39
N ARG A 191 -11.49 7.93 2.44
CA ARG A 191 -11.82 8.77 1.28
C ARG A 191 -10.80 8.59 0.15
N ALA A 192 -9.51 8.61 0.47
CA ALA A 192 -8.44 8.41 -0.52
C ALA A 192 -8.52 7.07 -1.29
N ARG A 193 -9.23 6.08 -0.74
CA ARG A 193 -9.44 4.77 -1.39
C ARG A 193 -10.71 4.73 -2.24
N ASP A 194 -11.64 5.64 -2.02
CA ASP A 194 -12.88 5.70 -2.78
C ASP A 194 -12.56 6.07 -4.25
N PRO A 195 -12.94 5.23 -5.24
CA PRO A 195 -12.75 5.53 -6.65
C PRO A 195 -13.36 6.88 -7.08
N ILE A 196 -14.51 7.25 -6.51
CA ILE A 196 -15.19 8.51 -6.81
C ILE A 196 -14.41 9.70 -6.24
N TYR A 197 -13.92 9.59 -5.01
CA TYR A 197 -13.08 10.64 -4.41
C TYR A 197 -11.81 10.88 -5.22
N ARG A 198 -11.13 9.82 -5.66
CA ARG A 198 -9.93 9.93 -6.53
C ARG A 198 -10.26 10.52 -7.90
N MET A 199 -11.41 10.18 -8.46
CA MET A 199 -11.89 10.79 -9.70
C MET A 199 -12.10 12.30 -9.54
N TYR A 200 -12.70 12.74 -8.42
CA TYR A 200 -12.87 14.16 -8.11
C TYR A 200 -11.54 14.86 -7.89
N GLN A 201 -10.63 14.27 -7.11
CA GLN A 201 -9.29 14.82 -6.91
C GLN A 201 -8.56 15.04 -8.23
N ALA A 202 -8.54 14.05 -9.12
CA ALA A 202 -7.92 14.18 -10.44
C ALA A 202 -8.60 15.24 -11.33
N ALA A 203 -9.91 15.41 -11.20
CA ALA A 203 -10.63 16.44 -11.94
C ALA A 203 -10.41 17.84 -11.38
N PHE A 204 -10.33 17.99 -10.06
CA PHE A 204 -10.04 19.26 -9.39
C PHE A 204 -8.67 19.79 -9.81
N VAL A 205 -7.66 18.93 -9.77
CA VAL A 205 -6.30 19.27 -10.25
C VAL A 205 -6.33 19.71 -11.71
N ARG A 206 -7.04 18.99 -12.60
CA ARG A 206 -7.16 19.38 -14.02
C ARG A 206 -7.92 20.67 -14.24
N ALA A 207 -8.93 20.93 -13.42
CA ALA A 207 -9.77 22.12 -13.50
C ALA A 207 -9.17 23.32 -12.75
N GLY A 208 -8.04 23.16 -12.04
CA GLY A 208 -7.47 24.22 -11.20
C GLY A 208 -8.37 24.60 -10.03
N ILE A 209 -9.15 23.66 -9.52
CA ILE A 209 -10.04 23.87 -8.37
C ILE A 209 -9.25 23.54 -7.09
N PRO A 210 -9.29 24.39 -6.07
CA PRO A 210 -8.60 24.14 -4.80
C PRO A 210 -9.14 22.88 -4.09
N ASP A 211 -8.25 22.10 -3.46
CA ASP A 211 -8.60 20.84 -2.77
C ASP A 211 -9.44 21.09 -1.50
N GLU A 212 -9.48 22.31 -0.98
CA GLU A 212 -10.22 22.69 0.23
C GLU A 212 -11.72 22.39 0.10
N VAL A 213 -12.28 22.51 -1.11
CA VAL A 213 -13.70 22.24 -1.37
C VAL A 213 -13.97 20.81 -1.85
N LEU A 214 -12.93 20.00 -2.09
CA LEU A 214 -13.06 18.61 -2.57
C LEU A 214 -13.89 17.76 -1.61
N ASN A 215 -13.61 17.89 -0.31
CA ASN A 215 -14.33 17.17 0.74
C ASN A 215 -15.82 17.53 0.75
N GLN A 216 -16.15 18.81 0.57
CA GLN A 216 -17.54 19.27 0.54
C GLN A 216 -18.27 18.72 -0.68
N VAL A 217 -17.64 18.75 -1.86
CA VAL A 217 -18.22 18.17 -3.09
C VAL A 217 -18.47 16.66 -2.94
N TYR A 218 -17.51 15.94 -2.35
CA TYR A 218 -17.66 14.52 -2.07
C TYR A 218 -18.83 14.24 -1.11
N GLU A 219 -18.96 15.00 -0.02
CA GLU A 219 -20.07 14.82 0.92
C GLU A 219 -21.43 15.19 0.30
N VAL A 220 -21.50 16.24 -0.54
CA VAL A 220 -22.75 16.59 -1.26
C VAL A 220 -23.19 15.45 -2.17
N GLN A 221 -22.26 14.83 -2.90
CA GLN A 221 -22.57 13.67 -3.74
C GLN A 221 -23.04 12.47 -2.89
N ARG A 222 -22.35 12.18 -1.80
CA ARG A 222 -22.71 11.06 -0.91
C ARG A 222 -24.09 11.26 -0.31
N ALA A 223 -24.40 12.45 0.16
CA ALA A 223 -25.70 12.82 0.70
C ALA A 223 -26.81 12.71 -0.36
N ALA A 224 -26.56 13.18 -1.59
CA ALA A 224 -27.52 13.08 -2.68
C ALA A 224 -27.84 11.62 -3.04
N ILE A 225 -26.83 10.75 -3.10
CA ILE A 225 -27.05 9.31 -3.37
C ILE A 225 -27.81 8.64 -2.23
N GLN A 226 -27.46 8.95 -0.98
CA GLN A 226 -28.15 8.39 0.19
C GLN A 226 -29.62 8.83 0.25
N ASP A 227 -29.89 10.11 0.02
CA ASP A 227 -31.25 10.67 -0.05
C ASP A 227 -32.05 10.04 -1.19
N SER A 228 -31.48 9.97 -2.40
CA SER A 228 -32.12 9.33 -3.55
C SER A 228 -32.44 7.86 -3.28
N ASN A 229 -31.49 7.09 -2.72
CA ASN A 229 -31.71 5.69 -2.38
C ASN A 229 -32.82 5.54 -1.35
N ARG A 230 -32.75 6.30 -0.24
CA ARG A 230 -33.77 6.26 0.81
C ARG A 230 -35.17 6.51 0.26
N ARG A 231 -35.34 7.58 -0.54
CA ARG A 231 -36.64 7.92 -1.14
C ARG A 231 -37.14 6.83 -2.09
N ILE A 232 -36.26 6.27 -2.92
CA ILE A 232 -36.63 5.20 -3.85
C ILE A 232 -37.06 3.92 -3.11
N TYR A 233 -36.32 3.52 -2.07
CA TYR A 233 -36.62 2.32 -1.29
C TYR A 233 -37.85 2.48 -0.38
N ASP A 234 -38.04 3.66 0.22
CA ASP A 234 -39.10 3.87 1.21
C ASP A 234 -40.46 4.22 0.58
N SER A 235 -40.48 4.85 -0.61
CA SER A 235 -41.71 5.53 -1.09
C SER A 235 -42.05 5.34 -2.56
N ALA A 236 -41.13 4.89 -3.41
CA ALA A 236 -41.36 4.93 -4.83
C ALA A 236 -42.00 3.62 -5.34
N THR A 237 -43.28 3.67 -5.70
CA THR A 237 -44.03 2.48 -6.17
C THR A 237 -44.06 2.35 -7.69
N SER A 238 -43.75 3.42 -8.43
CA SER A 238 -43.74 3.44 -9.90
C SER A 238 -42.40 3.89 -10.49
N VAL A 239 -42.15 3.58 -11.77
CA VAL A 239 -40.97 4.06 -12.51
C VAL A 239 -40.95 5.59 -12.62
N GLN A 240 -42.11 6.22 -12.83
CA GLN A 240 -42.24 7.67 -12.97
C GLN A 240 -41.96 8.40 -11.65
N GLU A 241 -42.43 7.85 -10.53
CA GLU A 241 -42.17 8.40 -9.20
C GLU A 241 -40.70 8.28 -8.80
N ARG A 242 -40.04 7.15 -9.12
CA ARG A 242 -38.59 7.00 -8.98
C ARG A 242 -37.83 8.05 -9.77
N GLN A 243 -38.23 8.30 -11.02
CA GLN A 243 -37.58 9.29 -11.87
C GLN A 243 -37.72 10.71 -11.29
N ARG A 244 -38.90 11.10 -10.83
CA ARG A 244 -39.12 12.42 -10.21
C ARG A 244 -38.26 12.61 -8.95
N LEU A 245 -38.21 11.61 -8.08
CA LEU A 245 -37.42 11.67 -6.84
C LEU A 245 -35.91 11.76 -7.13
N MET A 246 -35.42 11.08 -8.16
CA MET A 246 -34.03 11.21 -8.61
C MET A 246 -33.73 12.63 -9.13
N GLU A 247 -34.63 13.21 -9.93
CA GLU A 247 -34.48 14.57 -10.46
C GLU A 247 -34.46 15.62 -9.34
N GLU A 248 -35.35 15.52 -8.36
CA GLU A 248 -35.38 16.41 -7.19
C GLU A 248 -34.09 16.33 -6.36
N SER A 249 -33.57 15.11 -6.14
CA SER A 249 -32.33 14.90 -5.41
C SER A 249 -31.12 15.46 -6.17
N GLN A 250 -31.09 15.29 -7.50
CA GLN A 250 -30.06 15.88 -8.36
C GLN A 250 -30.13 17.41 -8.41
N GLU A 251 -31.33 18.00 -8.49
CA GLU A 251 -31.53 19.45 -8.49
C GLU A 251 -30.99 20.08 -7.18
N THR A 252 -31.28 19.42 -6.05
CA THR A 252 -30.77 19.82 -4.74
C THR A 252 -29.25 19.74 -4.70
N ALA A 253 -28.67 18.63 -5.19
CA ALA A 253 -27.23 18.46 -5.26
C ALA A 253 -26.55 19.50 -6.18
N ARG A 254 -27.17 19.87 -7.31
CA ARG A 254 -26.65 20.91 -8.21
C ARG A 254 -26.56 22.26 -7.51
N LYS A 255 -27.59 22.65 -6.77
CA LYS A 255 -27.59 23.91 -6.01
C LYS A 255 -26.48 23.91 -4.97
N SER A 256 -26.43 22.88 -4.12
CA SER A 256 -25.37 22.75 -3.10
C SER A 256 -23.97 22.75 -3.69
N LEU A 257 -23.75 22.09 -4.84
CA LEU A 257 -22.45 22.11 -5.50
C LEU A 257 -22.07 23.48 -6.02
N ARG A 258 -23.01 24.21 -6.65
CA ARG A 258 -22.76 25.60 -7.10
C ARG A 258 -22.42 26.52 -5.95
N ASP A 259 -23.08 26.36 -4.82
CA ASP A 259 -22.80 27.15 -3.62
C ASP A 259 -21.39 26.84 -3.05
N VAL A 260 -20.94 25.59 -3.15
CA VAL A 260 -19.64 25.13 -2.64
C VAL A 260 -18.47 25.52 -3.54
N VAL A 261 -18.57 25.27 -4.85
CA VAL A 261 -17.42 25.48 -5.77
C VAL A 261 -17.52 26.78 -6.58
N GLY A 262 -18.68 27.42 -6.60
CA GLY A 262 -18.97 28.56 -7.48
C GLY A 262 -19.40 28.12 -8.89
N GLU A 263 -20.14 28.99 -9.58
CA GLU A 263 -20.74 28.67 -10.89
C GLU A 263 -19.69 28.27 -11.94
N GLU A 264 -18.56 28.98 -12.01
CA GLU A 264 -17.54 28.73 -13.03
C GLU A 264 -16.84 27.37 -12.85
N ALA A 265 -16.49 27.01 -11.60
CA ALA A 265 -15.89 25.72 -11.29
C ALA A 265 -16.92 24.58 -11.46
N PHE A 266 -18.18 24.83 -11.12
CA PHE A 266 -19.26 23.88 -11.35
C PHE A 266 -19.40 23.54 -12.84
N GLN A 267 -19.40 24.54 -13.72
CA GLN A 267 -19.47 24.31 -15.17
C GLN A 267 -18.27 23.48 -15.68
N ARG A 268 -17.05 23.81 -15.25
CA ARG A 268 -15.85 23.02 -15.60
C ARG A 268 -15.97 21.55 -15.18
N LEU A 269 -16.51 21.27 -13.98
CA LEU A 269 -16.71 19.91 -13.49
C LEU A 269 -17.79 19.15 -14.29
N VAL A 270 -18.88 19.83 -14.67
CA VAL A 270 -19.95 19.25 -15.48
C VAL A 270 -19.49 18.96 -16.91
N GLU A 271 -18.83 19.92 -17.56
CA GLU A 271 -18.27 19.78 -18.93
C GLU A 271 -17.22 18.67 -18.99
N GLY A 272 -16.36 18.59 -17.97
CA GLY A 272 -15.37 17.52 -17.83
C GLY A 272 -15.95 16.13 -17.57
N GLY A 273 -17.28 16.00 -17.41
CA GLY A 273 -17.96 14.73 -17.14
C GLY A 273 -17.63 14.15 -15.76
N THR A 274 -17.14 14.98 -14.85
CA THR A 274 -16.63 14.58 -13.54
C THR A 274 -17.75 14.23 -12.57
N LEU A 275 -18.97 14.72 -12.78
CA LEU A 275 -20.12 14.54 -11.89
C LEU A 275 -21.13 13.54 -12.52
N PRO A 276 -20.83 12.22 -12.58
CA PRO A 276 -21.67 11.26 -13.28
C PRO A 276 -23.06 11.12 -12.66
N PHE A 277 -23.19 11.36 -11.35
CA PHE A 277 -24.46 11.29 -10.62
C PHE A 277 -25.43 12.44 -10.97
N LEU A 278 -24.94 13.49 -11.65
CA LEU A 278 -25.78 14.59 -12.15
C LEU A 278 -26.21 14.38 -13.60
N ARG A 279 -25.83 13.27 -14.26
CA ARG A 279 -26.31 12.98 -15.62
C ARG A 279 -27.73 12.42 -15.55
N VAL A 280 -28.71 13.28 -15.81
CA VAL A 280 -30.05 12.83 -16.22
C VAL A 280 -29.88 12.17 -17.58
N GLY A 281 -30.58 11.06 -17.81
CA GLY A 281 -30.62 10.43 -19.13
C GLY A 281 -30.85 11.48 -20.20
N ARG A 282 -29.82 11.74 -21.03
CA ARG A 282 -30.03 12.44 -22.29
C ARG A 282 -30.99 11.56 -23.08
N SER A 283 -32.28 11.91 -23.10
CA SER A 283 -33.09 11.52 -24.23
C SER A 283 -32.31 12.02 -25.45
N LYS A 284 -32.04 11.11 -26.38
CA LYS A 284 -31.48 11.49 -27.67
C LYS A 284 -32.49 12.44 -28.30
N SER A 285 -32.31 13.75 -28.13
CA SER A 285 -32.95 14.72 -29.01
C SER A 285 -32.22 14.59 -30.34
N THR A 286 -32.74 13.71 -31.20
CA THR A 286 -32.44 13.75 -32.63
C THR A 286 -32.80 15.16 -33.11
N PRO A 287 -31.84 15.94 -33.66
CA PRO A 287 -32.18 17.23 -34.23
C PRO A 287 -32.98 17.03 -35.53
N PRO A 288 -33.80 18.02 -35.92
CA PRO A 288 -34.72 17.95 -37.06
C PRO A 288 -33.99 17.81 -38.41
#